data_AF-A0A661UW33-F1
#
_entry.id   AF-A0A661UW33-F1
#
_cell.length_a   1.000
_cell.length_b   1.000
_cell.length_c   1.000
_cell.angle_alpha   90.00
_cell.angle_beta   90.00
_cell.angle_gamma   90.00
#
_symmetry.space_group_name_H-M   'P 1'
#
loop_
_entity.id
_entity.type
_entity.pdbx_description
1 polymer ?
#
loop_
_entity_poly.entity_id
_entity_poly.type
_entity_poly.pdbx_seq_one_letter_code
_entity_poly.pdbx_strand_id
1 'polypeptide(L)'
;MAFKVLFLSHAPDAVFKKHNSIIDTGKYRLLTFVVKSQVEAVQISKRIYAEEKIDAILLCPGFSHSDVAEIFDVLEGKVSVNVARGDGPSSRIAQTVIKREYYSK
;
A
#
# COMPACT_ATOMS: atom_id res chain seq x y z
N MET A 1 8.08 -22.14 0.74
CA MET A 1 7.07 -21.07 0.65
C MET A 1 7.78 -19.76 0.40
N ALA A 2 7.32 -18.96 -0.55
CA ALA A 2 7.81 -17.59 -0.74
C ALA A 2 7.13 -16.69 0.30
N PHE A 3 7.85 -15.71 0.85
CA PHE A 3 7.25 -14.63 1.61
C PHE A 3 6.54 -13.67 0.63
N LYS A 4 5.23 -13.51 0.78
CA LYS A 4 4.38 -12.78 -0.17
C LYS A 4 3.91 -11.47 0.43
N VAL A 5 4.23 -10.37 -0.26
CA VAL A 5 3.96 -9.01 0.23
C VAL A 5 3.20 -8.21 -0.82
N LEU A 6 2.18 -7.49 -0.38
CA LEU A 6 1.52 -6.45 -1.16
C LEU A 6 2.05 -5.07 -0.73
N PHE A 7 2.59 -4.30 -1.65
CA PHE A 7 2.91 -2.89 -1.44
C PHE A 7 1.82 -2.00 -2.04
N LEU A 8 1.29 -1.07 -1.23
CA LEU A 8 0.30 -0.08 -1.66
C LEU A 8 0.82 1.33 -1.46
N SER A 9 0.68 2.15 -2.49
CA SER A 9 0.92 3.59 -2.43
C SER A 9 -0.26 4.38 -2.94
N HIS A 10 -0.47 5.58 -2.38
CA HIS A 10 -1.45 6.54 -2.89
C HIS A 10 -0.86 7.45 -3.95
N ALA A 11 -1.61 7.69 -5.03
CA ALA A 11 -1.43 8.82 -5.94
C ALA A 11 -2.80 9.21 -6.56
N PRO A 12 -3.14 10.50 -6.65
CA PRO A 12 -4.49 10.95 -6.99
C PRO A 12 -4.95 10.58 -8.42
N ASP A 13 -4.00 10.45 -9.34
CA ASP A 13 -4.19 10.09 -10.75
C ASP A 13 -4.01 8.59 -11.03
N ALA A 14 -3.84 7.79 -9.97
CA ALA A 14 -3.56 6.37 -10.13
C ALA A 14 -4.71 5.61 -10.80
N VAL A 15 -4.34 4.73 -11.73
CA VAL A 15 -5.23 3.72 -12.30
C VAL A 15 -4.66 2.36 -11.92
N PHE A 16 -5.11 1.77 -10.81
CA PHE A 16 -4.51 0.55 -10.24
C PHE A 16 -4.45 -0.63 -11.21
N LYS A 17 -5.35 -0.68 -12.21
CA LYS A 17 -5.33 -1.69 -13.28
C LYS A 17 -4.12 -1.56 -14.22
N LYS A 18 -3.56 -0.35 -14.34
CA LYS A 18 -2.37 -0.04 -15.15
C LYS A 18 -1.11 0.12 -14.30
N HIS A 19 -1.23 0.76 -13.14
CA HIS A 19 -0.10 1.11 -12.27
C HIS A 19 0.12 0.01 -11.21
N ASN A 20 0.62 -1.14 -11.67
CA ASN A 20 0.98 -2.27 -10.83
C ASN A 20 2.16 -3.04 -11.41
N SER A 21 2.83 -3.82 -10.57
CA SER A 21 3.89 -4.73 -11.00
C SER A 21 4.02 -5.92 -10.05
N ILE A 22 4.72 -6.96 -10.50
CA ILE A 22 5.05 -8.14 -9.71
C ILE A 22 6.53 -8.41 -9.85
N ILE A 23 7.21 -8.62 -8.72
CA ILE A 23 8.59 -9.10 -8.65
C ILE A 23 8.57 -10.44 -7.93
N ASP A 24 9.14 -11.47 -8.56
CA ASP A 24 9.23 -12.81 -7.98
C ASP A 24 10.66 -13.34 -8.08
N THR A 25 11.21 -13.74 -6.94
CA THR A 25 12.57 -14.31 -6.81
C THR A 25 12.53 -15.78 -6.37
N GLY A 26 11.34 -16.38 -6.27
CA GLY A 26 11.11 -17.71 -5.71
C GLY A 26 11.05 -17.75 -4.18
N LYS A 27 11.88 -16.96 -3.48
CA LYS A 27 11.81 -16.81 -2.00
C LYS A 27 10.95 -15.63 -1.55
N TYR A 28 10.82 -14.61 -2.39
CA TYR A 28 10.09 -13.39 -2.11
C TYR A 28 9.24 -13.01 -3.32
N ARG A 29 7.96 -12.72 -3.08
CA ARG A 29 7.00 -12.29 -4.09
C ARG A 29 6.39 -10.97 -3.66
N LEU A 30 6.70 -9.91 -4.40
CA LEU A 30 6.22 -8.56 -4.15
C LEU A 30 5.21 -8.16 -5.22
N LEU A 31 3.97 -7.94 -4.81
CA LEU A 31 2.94 -7.33 -5.63
C LEU A 31 2.90 -5.84 -5.28
N THR A 32 2.96 -4.96 -6.27
CA THR A 32 2.88 -3.51 -6.03
C THR A 32 1.69 -2.92 -6.77
N PHE A 33 0.94 -2.05 -6.10
CA PHE A 33 -0.19 -1.33 -6.67
C PHE A 33 -0.16 0.13 -6.23
N VAL A 34 -0.41 1.04 -7.16
CA VAL A 34 -0.71 2.45 -6.84
C VAL A 34 -2.22 2.64 -6.96
N VAL A 35 -2.84 3.13 -5.89
CA VAL A 35 -4.28 3.32 -5.75
C VAL A 35 -4.60 4.79 -5.52
N LYS A 36 -5.78 5.25 -5.96
CA LYS A 36 -6.16 6.66 -5.79
C LYS A 36 -6.96 6.95 -4.52
N SER A 37 -7.43 5.91 -3.83
CA SER A 37 -8.24 6.06 -2.63
C SER A 37 -8.14 4.85 -1.71
N GLN A 38 -8.55 5.07 -0.46
CA GLN A 38 -8.68 4.02 0.55
C GLN A 38 -9.68 2.92 0.12
N VAL A 39 -10.76 3.26 -0.57
CA VAL A 39 -11.72 2.29 -1.11
C VAL A 39 -11.03 1.31 -2.06
N GLU A 40 -10.16 1.81 -2.93
CA GLU A 40 -9.36 0.96 -3.82
C GLU A 40 -8.30 0.16 -3.05
N ALA A 41 -7.66 0.75 -2.04
CA ALA A 41 -6.71 0.05 -1.18
C ALA A 41 -7.36 -1.18 -0.51
N VAL A 42 -8.55 -1.01 0.08
CA VAL A 42 -9.33 -2.09 0.69
C VAL A 42 -9.75 -3.14 -0.34
N GLN A 43 -10.25 -2.70 -1.50
CA GLN A 43 -10.64 -3.61 -2.58
C GLN A 43 -9.46 -4.47 -3.05
N ILE A 44 -8.30 -3.86 -3.29
CA ILE A 44 -7.10 -4.57 -3.73
C ILE A 44 -6.57 -5.49 -2.64
N SER A 45 -6.54 -5.04 -1.39
CA SER A 45 -6.09 -5.86 -0.25
C SER A 45 -6.89 -7.16 -0.14
N LYS A 46 -8.24 -7.08 -0.20
CA LYS A 46 -9.12 -8.26 -0.18
C LYS A 46 -8.88 -9.18 -1.37
N ARG A 47 -8.83 -8.61 -2.59
CA ARG A 47 -8.64 -9.39 -3.82
C ARG A 47 -7.33 -10.14 -3.80
N ILE A 48 -6.23 -9.44 -3.52
CA ILE A 48 -4.88 -10.03 -3.52
C ILE A 48 -4.75 -11.06 -2.39
N TYR A 49 -5.32 -10.82 -1.21
CA TYR A 49 -5.34 -11.85 -0.17
C TYR A 49 -6.11 -13.11 -0.60
N ALA A 50 -7.25 -12.96 -1.27
CA ALA A 50 -8.03 -14.09 -1.76
C ALA A 50 -7.26 -14.93 -2.80
N GLU A 51 -6.58 -14.26 -3.74
CA GLU A 51 -5.85 -14.87 -4.86
C GLU A 51 -4.48 -15.42 -4.45
N GLU A 52 -3.70 -14.65 -3.70
CA GLU A 52 -2.27 -14.92 -3.45
C GLU A 52 -1.98 -15.43 -2.03
N LYS A 53 -2.90 -15.26 -1.08
CA LYS A 53 -2.66 -15.56 0.35
C LYS A 53 -1.38 -14.87 0.86
N ILE A 54 -1.34 -13.55 0.69
CA ILE A 54 -0.21 -12.71 1.14
C ILE A 54 -0.02 -12.76 2.65
N ASP A 55 1.23 -12.63 3.09
CA ASP A 55 1.64 -12.65 4.50
C ASP A 55 1.66 -11.24 5.11
N ALA A 56 1.96 -10.23 4.28
CA ALA A 56 2.05 -8.84 4.72
C ALA A 56 1.58 -7.83 3.66
N ILE A 57 1.15 -6.67 4.15
CA ILE A 57 0.93 -5.44 3.38
C ILE A 57 1.91 -4.37 3.89
N LEU A 58 2.60 -3.71 2.97
CA LEU A 58 3.44 -2.55 3.22
C LEU A 58 2.80 -1.30 2.59
N LEU A 59 2.57 -0.28 3.40
CA LEU A 59 1.87 0.94 3.03
C LEU A 59 2.82 2.12 2.96
N CYS A 60 2.61 3.01 1.99
CA CYS A 60 3.33 4.28 1.93
C CYS A 60 2.94 5.21 3.11
N PRO A 61 3.72 6.26 3.42
CA PRO A 61 3.45 7.14 4.57
C PRO A 61 2.15 7.95 4.45
N GLY A 62 1.49 7.95 3.29
CA GLY A 62 0.22 8.64 3.07
C GLY A 62 -1.00 7.98 3.74
N PHE A 63 -0.88 6.74 4.19
CA PHE A 63 -1.96 6.06 4.93
C PHE A 63 -2.06 6.60 6.35
N SER A 64 -3.27 6.94 6.79
CA SER A 64 -3.57 7.35 8.17
C SER A 64 -3.65 6.13 9.11
N HIS A 65 -3.72 6.35 10.42
CA HIS A 65 -3.93 5.25 11.37
C HIS A 65 -5.28 4.55 11.19
N SER A 66 -6.33 5.30 10.83
CA SER A 66 -7.65 4.74 10.49
C SER A 66 -7.61 3.89 9.23
N ASP A 67 -6.89 4.33 8.20
CA ASP A 67 -6.76 3.56 6.96
C ASP A 67 -6.07 2.21 7.19
N VAL A 68 -5.04 2.21 8.05
CA VAL A 68 -4.31 1.01 8.47
C VAL A 68 -5.22 0.06 9.24
N ALA A 69 -5.97 0.58 10.21
CA ALA A 69 -6.91 -0.20 11.02
C ALA A 69 -7.99 -0.84 10.13
N GLU A 70 -8.57 -0.08 9.21
CA GLU A 70 -9.58 -0.60 8.29
C GLU A 70 -9.04 -1.77 7.45
N ILE A 71 -7.83 -1.64 6.88
CA ILE A 71 -7.21 -2.72 6.10
C ILE A 71 -6.96 -3.96 6.97
N PHE A 72 -6.54 -3.79 8.21
CA PHE A 72 -6.32 -4.90 9.14
C PHE A 72 -7.64 -5.62 9.49
N ASP A 73 -8.68 -4.86 9.81
CA ASP A 73 -9.99 -5.37 10.20
C ASP A 73 -10.67 -6.13 9.05
N VAL A 74 -10.65 -5.58 7.84
CA VAL A 74 -11.26 -6.23 6.67
C VAL A 74 -10.53 -7.49 6.21
N LEU A 75 -9.29 -7.69 6.67
CA LEU A 75 -8.53 -8.93 6.50
C LEU A 75 -8.60 -9.84 7.74
N GLU A 76 -9.45 -9.50 8.70
CA GLU A 76 -9.70 -10.26 9.93
C GLU A 76 -8.42 -10.55 10.73
N GLY A 77 -7.45 -9.63 10.69
CA GLY A 77 -6.16 -9.78 11.36
C GLY A 77 -5.26 -10.90 10.83
N LYS A 78 -5.55 -11.46 9.64
CA LYS A 78 -4.81 -12.59 9.06
C LYS A 78 -3.53 -12.19 8.33
N VAL A 79 -3.30 -10.89 8.13
CA VAL A 79 -2.19 -10.35 7.34
C VAL A 79 -1.52 -9.23 8.13
N SER A 80 -0.20 -9.22 8.17
CA SER A 80 0.56 -8.13 8.81
C SER A 80 0.39 -6.83 8.03
N VAL A 81 -0.06 -5.74 8.65
CA VAL A 81 -0.19 -4.42 8.00
C VAL A 81 0.86 -3.47 8.56
N ASN A 82 1.77 -3.03 7.69
CA ASN A 82 2.93 -2.23 8.06
C ASN A 82 2.94 -0.91 7.29
N VAL A 83 3.42 0.17 7.91
CA VAL A 83 3.55 1.47 7.23
C VAL A 83 5.02 1.89 7.19
N ALA A 84 5.50 2.23 6.00
CA ALA A 84 6.81 2.86 5.83
C ALA A 84 6.74 4.31 6.31
N ARG A 85 7.32 4.59 7.48
CA ARG A 85 7.43 5.94 8.05
C ARG A 85 8.88 6.39 8.04
N GLY A 86 9.13 7.61 7.57
CA GLY A 86 10.42 8.26 7.74
C GLY A 86 10.52 8.91 9.13
N ASP A 87 11.74 9.22 9.54
CA ASP A 87 11.95 10.14 10.66
C ASP A 87 11.39 11.55 10.34
N GLY A 88 11.40 12.44 11.33
CA GLY A 88 10.86 13.80 11.16
C GLY A 88 11.42 14.53 9.93
N PRO A 89 12.75 14.62 9.76
CA PRO A 89 13.38 15.19 8.58
C PRO A 89 12.95 14.53 7.26
N SER A 90 13.02 13.20 7.15
CA SER A 90 12.70 12.48 5.91
C SER A 90 11.23 12.66 5.52
N SER A 91 10.35 12.63 6.52
CA SER A 91 8.91 12.81 6.30
C SER A 91 8.58 14.22 5.78
N ARG A 92 9.30 15.26 6.21
CA ARG A 92 9.12 16.64 5.70
C ARG A 92 9.49 16.76 4.21
N ILE A 93 10.53 16.06 3.75
CA ILE A 93 10.94 16.05 2.34
C ILE A 93 9.80 15.50 1.47
N ALA A 94 9.29 14.32 1.82
CA ALA A 94 8.19 13.69 1.08
C ALA A 94 6.91 14.52 1.12
N GLN A 95 6.52 15.04 2.30
CA GLN A 95 5.31 15.84 2.46
C GLN A 95 5.32 17.13 1.63
N THR A 96 6.48 17.78 1.48
CA THR A 96 6.60 19.00 0.67
C THR A 96 6.22 18.75 -0.78
N VAL A 97 6.73 17.65 -1.36
CA VAL A 97 6.42 17.27 -2.74
C VAL A 97 4.96 16.82 -2.85
N ILE A 98 4.49 15.95 -1.94
CA ILE A 98 3.08 15.50 -1.93
C ILE A 98 2.11 16.68 -1.86
N LYS A 99 2.39 17.67 -1.00
CA LYS A 99 1.57 18.88 -0.90
C LYS A 99 1.50 19.62 -2.24
N ARG A 100 2.65 19.77 -2.91
CA ARG A 100 2.75 20.45 -4.20
C ARG A 100 2.05 19.70 -5.32
N GLU A 101 2.28 18.39 -5.43
CA GLU A 101 1.77 17.61 -6.58
C GLU A 101 0.31 17.18 -6.41
N TYR A 102 -0.16 16.93 -5.18
CA TYR A 102 -1.49 16.35 -4.95
C TYR A 102 -2.55 17.38 -4.57
N TYR A 103 -2.14 18.54 -4.02
CA TYR A 103 -3.07 19.49 -3.42
C TYR A 103 -2.92 20.93 -3.93
N SER A 104 -1.84 21.29 -4.62
CA SER A 104 -1.76 22.59 -5.28
C SER A 104 -2.60 22.55 -6.56
N LYS A 105 -3.64 23.38 -6.60
CA LYS A 105 -4.35 23.71 -7.84
C LYS A 105 -3.55 24.71 -8.66
#